data_AF-A0A486RA00-F1
#
_entry.id   AF-A0A486RA00-F1
#
_cell.length_a   1.000
_cell.length_b   1.000
_cell.length_c   1.000
_cell.angle_alpha   90.00
_cell.angle_beta   90.00
_cell.angle_gamma   90.00
#
_symmetry.space_group_name_H-M   'P 1'
#
loop_
_entity.id
_entity.type
_entity.pdbx_description
1 polymer ?
#
loop_
_entity_poly.entity_id
_entity_poly.type
_entity_poly.pdbx_seq_one_letter_code
_entity_poly.pdbx_strand_id
1 'polypeptide(L)' 'MALWTMSFLLTGCVIKQHQSLSFCETASPIYISRDDVLTQETKRQILAHDVVGERVCGWGRSNHTS' A
#
# COMPACT_ATOMS: atom_id res chain seq x y z
N MET A 1 -49.49 -11.36 -24.72
CA MET A 1 -49.00 -10.78 -23.44
C MET A 1 -47.51 -11.10 -23.30
N ALA A 2 -46.68 -10.58 -24.21
CA ALA A 2 -45.27 -11.00 -24.33
C ALA A 2 -44.35 -9.81 -24.63
N LEU A 3 -44.66 -8.67 -24.03
CA LEU A 3 -43.81 -7.48 -24.03
C LEU A 3 -43.77 -7.02 -22.57
N TRP A 4 -42.66 -6.42 -22.12
CA TRP A 4 -42.45 -5.83 -20.78
C TRP A 4 -41.77 -6.67 -19.69
N THR A 5 -40.85 -7.58 -20.01
CA THR A 5 -39.87 -8.04 -19.00
C THR A 5 -38.45 -8.12 -19.55
N MET A 6 -37.92 -7.05 -20.14
CA MET A 6 -36.47 -6.96 -20.44
C MET A 6 -35.96 -5.52 -20.45
N SER A 7 -35.97 -4.84 -19.30
CA SER A 7 -35.28 -3.54 -19.16
C SER A 7 -34.70 -3.36 -17.75
N PHE A 8 -33.78 -4.22 -17.33
CA PHE A 8 -33.04 -4.04 -16.06
C PHE A 8 -31.56 -4.45 -16.13
N LEU A 9 -30.89 -4.26 -17.28
CA LEU A 9 -29.47 -4.69 -17.40
C LEU A 9 -28.47 -3.59 -17.82
N LEU A 10 -28.83 -2.30 -17.86
CA LEU A 10 -27.91 -1.27 -18.37
C LEU A 10 -27.54 -0.13 -17.41
N THR A 11 -28.02 -0.11 -16.17
CA THR A 11 -27.56 0.88 -15.15
C THR A 11 -26.67 0.21 -14.12
N GLY A 12 -25.62 -0.47 -14.58
CA GLY A 12 -24.51 -0.84 -13.70
C GLY A 12 -23.64 0.39 -13.48
N CYS A 13 -23.74 1.03 -12.31
CA CYS A 13 -22.72 2.01 -11.92
C CYS A 13 -21.37 1.29 -11.90
N VAL A 14 -20.41 1.75 -12.70
CA VAL A 14 -19.00 1.38 -12.53
C VAL A 14 -18.59 1.91 -11.15
N ILE A 15 -18.66 1.05 -10.15
CA ILE A 15 -17.98 1.29 -8.88
C ILE A 15 -16.51 1.10 -9.22
N LYS A 16 -15.80 2.21 -9.48
CA LYS A 16 -14.34 2.16 -9.50
C LYS A 16 -13.94 1.68 -8.11
N GLN A 17 -13.37 0.48 -8.03
CA GLN A 17 -12.73 0.00 -6.82
C GLN A 17 -11.80 1.13 -6.37
N HIS A 18 -12.07 1.76 -5.23
CA HIS A 18 -11.15 2.72 -4.66
C HIS A 18 -9.82 1.97 -4.53
N GLN A 19 -8.78 2.43 -5.20
CA GLN A 19 -7.45 1.85 -5.04
C GLN A 19 -7.11 2.02 -3.56
N SER A 20 -7.29 0.95 -2.79
CA SER A 20 -6.75 0.88 -1.44
C SER A 20 -5.24 1.04 -1.59
N LEU A 21 -4.66 1.99 -0.85
CA LEU A 21 -3.21 2.08 -0.74
C LEU A 21 -2.69 0.68 -0.42
N SER A 22 -1.70 0.23 -1.18
CA SER A 22 -1.10 -1.07 -0.96
C SER A 22 -0.43 -1.07 0.42
N PHE A 23 -0.25 -2.26 0.99
CA PHE A 23 0.48 -2.40 2.26
C PHE A 23 1.84 -1.70 2.21
N CYS A 24 2.55 -1.82 1.08
CA CYS A 24 3.87 -1.24 0.87
C CYS A 24 3.87 0.30 0.77
N GLU A 25 2.76 0.91 0.36
CA GLU A 25 2.60 2.37 0.34
C GLU A 25 2.22 2.90 1.72
N THR A 26 1.41 2.16 2.46
CA THR A 26 0.95 2.57 3.80
C THR A 26 2.06 2.40 4.85
N ALA A 27 2.88 1.37 4.71
CA ALA A 27 3.93 1.02 5.67
C ALA A 27 5.32 1.46 5.21
N SER A 28 5.50 2.64 4.61
CA SER A 28 6.80 3.08 4.05
C SER A 28 8.00 2.97 5.02
N PRO A 29 9.26 2.94 4.53
CA PRO A 29 10.46 2.84 5.37
C PRO A 29 10.51 3.88 6.49
N ILE A 30 11.06 3.48 7.64
CA ILE A 30 11.15 4.34 8.83
C ILE A 30 12.55 4.97 8.90
N TYR A 31 12.63 6.26 8.58
CA TYR A 31 13.89 7.01 8.69
C TYR A 31 14.06 7.61 10.08
N ILE A 32 15.22 7.37 10.69
CA ILE A 32 15.55 7.79 12.06
C ILE A 32 16.45 9.04 12.02
N SER A 33 16.11 10.06 12.82
CA SER A 33 16.92 11.26 13.04
C SER A 33 18.05 10.99 14.03
N ARG A 34 19.09 11.83 14.01
CA ARG A 34 20.16 11.80 15.03
C ARG A 34 19.66 12.17 16.42
N ASP A 35 18.56 12.90 16.50
CA ASP A 35 17.97 13.37 17.76
C ASP A 35 16.99 12.36 18.39
N ASP A 36 16.67 11.26 17.69
CA ASP A 36 15.74 10.25 18.19
C ASP A 36 16.36 9.41 19.31
N VAL A 37 15.71 9.40 20.47
CA VAL A 37 16.10 8.56 21.61
C VAL A 37 15.30 7.26 21.59
N LEU A 38 15.91 6.21 21.04
CA LEU A 38 15.27 4.90 20.87
C LEU A 38 15.79 3.85 21.85
N THR A 39 14.87 3.04 22.37
CA THR A 39 15.23 1.82 23.10
C THR A 39 15.88 0.80 22.15
N GLN A 40 16.62 -0.16 22.71
CA GLN A 40 17.24 -1.22 21.91
C GLN A 40 16.20 -2.07 21.16
N GLU A 41 15.04 -2.32 21.78
CA GLU A 41 13.96 -3.11 21.16
C GLU A 41 13.30 -2.34 20.01
N THR A 42 13.07 -1.03 20.15
CA THR A 42 12.54 -0.19 19.06
C THR A 42 13.47 -0.20 17.85
N LYS A 43 14.79 -0.10 18.06
CA LYS A 43 15.78 -0.20 16.97
C LYS A 43 15.70 -1.55 16.25
N ARG A 44 15.55 -2.64 17.00
CA ARG A 44 15.43 -4.00 16.44
C ARG A 44 14.16 -4.13 15.59
N GLN A 45 13.05 -3.58 16.06
CA GLN A 45 11.75 -3.62 15.38
C GLN A 45 11.79 -2.80 14.09
N ILE A 46 12.34 -1.58 14.12
CA ILE A 46 12.49 -0.74 12.92
C ILE A 46 13.37 -1.43 11.88
N LEU A 47 14.52 -1.97 12.28
CA LEU A 47 15.39 -2.70 11.37
C LEU A 47 14.68 -3.91 10.75
N ALA A 48 13.93 -4.68 11.54
CA ALA A 48 13.18 -5.82 11.04
C ALA A 48 12.09 -5.41 10.04
N HIS A 49 11.37 -4.32 10.31
CA HIS A 49 10.37 -3.75 9.41
C HIS A 49 10.98 -3.37 8.06
N ASP A 50 12.05 -2.58 8.07
CA ASP A 50 12.64 -2.04 6.86
C ASP A 50 13.35 -3.12 6.02
N VAL A 51 13.97 -4.12 6.66
CA VAL A 51 14.55 -5.28 5.95
C VAL A 51 13.48 -6.13 5.29
N VAL A 52 12.35 -6.37 5.97
CA VAL A 52 11.22 -7.09 5.36
C VAL A 52 10.70 -6.29 4.17
N GLY A 53 10.52 -4.98 4.33
CA GLY A 53 10.06 -4.12 3.24
C GLY A 53 11.03 -3.97 2.08
N GLU A 54 12.34 -3.94 2.30
CA GLU A 54 13.32 -4.04 1.22
C GLU A 54 13.10 -5.32 0.41
N ARG A 55 12.89 -6.44 1.09
CA ARG A 55 12.69 -7.75 0.46
C ARG A 55 11.36 -7.88 -0.29
N VAL A 56 10.25 -7.43 0.32
CA VAL A 56 8.89 -7.69 -0.20
C VAL A 56 8.29 -6.52 -0.96
N CYS A 57 8.68 -5.29 -0.60
CA CYS A 57 8.20 -4.05 -1.21
C CYS A 57 9.25 -3.36 -2.09
N GLY A 58 10.51 -3.82 -2.09
CA GLY A 58 11.58 -3.22 -2.88
C GLY A 58 12.03 -1.85 -2.39
N TRP A 59 11.73 -1.49 -1.13
CA TRP A 59 12.16 -0.22 -0.54
C TRP A 59 13.67 -0.04 -0.62
N GLY A 60 14.13 1.20 -0.80
CA GLY A 60 15.56 1.52 -0.93
C GLY A 60 16.20 1.14 -2.28
N ARG A 61 15.51 0.37 -3.13
CA ARG A 61 15.95 0.10 -4.51
C ARG A 61 15.48 1.25 -5.40
N SER A 62 16.35 2.21 -5.69
CA SER A 62 16.04 3.25 -6.67
C SER A 62 15.88 2.62 -8.06
N ASN A 63 14.70 2.69 -8.67
CA ASN A 63 14.64 2.89 -10.12
C ASN A 63 14.96 4.37 -10.35
N HIS A 64 16.25 4.67 -10.41
CA HIS A 64 16.78 5.99 -10.74
C HIS A 64 16.62 6.18 -12.25
N THR A 65 15.42 6.52 -12.72
CA THR A 65 15.26 7.21 -14.01
C THR A 65 15.14 8.69 -13.71
N SER A 66 16.14 9.42 -14.20
CA SER A 66 16.33 10.87 -14.16
C SER A 66 15.10 11.68 -14.54
#